data_AF-A0A5J9SQ74-F1
#
_entry.id   AF-A0A5J9SQ74-F1
#
_cell.length_a   1.000
_cell.length_b   1.000
_cell.length_c   1.000
_cell.angle_alpha   90.00
_cell.angle_beta   90.00
_cell.angle_gamma   90.00
#
_symmetry.space_group_name_H-M   'P 1'
#
loop_
_entity.id
_entity.type
_entity.pdbx_description
1 polymer ?
#
loop_
_entity_poly.entity_id
_entity_poly.type
_entity_poly.pdbx_seq_one_letter_code
_entity_poly.pdbx_strand_id
1 'polypeptide(L)'
;MAQPHRAAADARCCVVCMEAREWVAVGPCGHNLVCVHCAVRLRFHNGDRRCCYCRRPCPAVVITKPTDDGDGGRQAYPEAPTGRYHSGMGAYIGDRKLYKAVKKACVVKGGAREPHPPDWLSRDPVLGTIYFCFFA
;
A
#
# COMPACT_ATOMS: atom_id res chain seq x y z
N MET A 1 -34.72 3.74 15.54
CA MET A 1 -34.07 5.02 15.19
C MET A 1 -32.57 4.81 15.22
N ALA A 2 -31.92 4.60 14.07
CA ALA A 2 -30.47 4.41 13.99
C ALA A 2 -29.77 5.77 14.09
N GLN A 3 -28.86 5.92 15.05
CA GLN A 3 -28.27 7.21 15.37
C GLN A 3 -27.31 7.69 14.25
N PRO A 4 -27.39 8.97 13.82
CA PRO A 4 -26.58 9.50 12.71
C PRO A 4 -25.08 9.67 13.02
N HIS A 5 -24.65 9.51 14.28
CA HIS A 5 -23.25 9.68 14.68
C HIS A 5 -22.35 8.45 14.44
N ARG A 6 -22.92 7.25 14.26
CA ARG A 6 -22.11 6.04 13.98
C ARG A 6 -21.67 5.93 12.52
N ALA A 7 -22.55 6.32 11.58
CA ALA A 7 -22.27 6.23 10.15
C ALA A 7 -21.08 7.10 9.69
N ALA A 8 -20.87 8.29 10.28
CA ALA A 8 -19.71 9.13 9.99
C ALA A 8 -18.40 8.60 10.58
N ALA A 9 -18.47 7.78 11.64
CA ALA A 9 -17.29 7.13 12.23
C ALA A 9 -16.83 5.94 11.38
N ASP A 10 -17.77 5.19 10.80
CA ASP A 10 -17.49 3.98 10.02
C ASP A 10 -16.79 4.29 8.69
N ALA A 11 -17.14 5.41 8.04
CA ALA A 11 -16.45 5.90 6.84
C ALA A 11 -14.97 6.28 7.11
N ARG A 12 -14.54 6.34 8.37
CA ARG A 12 -13.16 6.66 8.81
C ARG A 12 -12.41 5.44 9.34
N CYS A 13 -12.95 4.23 9.22
CA CYS A 13 -12.29 3.01 9.67
C CYS A 13 -11.41 2.37 8.58
N CYS A 14 -10.34 1.71 8.99
CA CYS A 14 -9.50 0.91 8.10
C CYS A 14 -10.23 -0.35 7.68
N VAL A 15 -10.27 -0.68 6.39
CA VAL A 15 -10.94 -1.91 5.91
C VAL A 15 -10.26 -3.21 6.35
N VAL A 16 -9.06 -3.13 6.92
CA VAL A 16 -8.29 -4.30 7.38
C VAL A 16 -8.46 -4.55 8.88
N CYS A 17 -8.24 -3.52 9.72
CA CYS A 17 -8.33 -3.66 11.17
C CYS A 17 -9.63 -3.13 11.78
N MET A 18 -10.51 -2.51 10.98
CA MET A 18 -11.75 -1.85 11.42
C MET A 18 -11.56 -0.72 12.46
N GLU A 19 -10.33 -0.25 12.66
CA GLU A 19 -9.99 0.85 13.56
C GLU A 19 -10.00 2.20 12.81
N ALA A 20 -10.26 3.29 13.54
CA ALA A 20 -10.21 4.64 12.99
C ALA A 20 -8.82 4.96 12.41
N ARG A 21 -8.80 5.49 11.18
CA ARG A 21 -7.57 5.77 10.44
C ARG A 21 -7.20 7.25 10.56
N GLU A 22 -6.12 7.55 11.28
CA GLU A 22 -5.55 8.91 11.29
C GLU A 22 -4.66 9.16 10.06
N TRP A 23 -3.99 8.12 9.59
CA TRP A 23 -3.08 8.15 8.45
C TRP A 23 -3.38 6.99 7.51
N VAL A 24 -3.42 7.27 6.22
CA VAL A 24 -3.82 6.33 5.18
C VAL A 24 -2.78 6.21 4.09
N ALA A 25 -2.70 5.01 3.49
CA ALA A 25 -1.90 4.75 2.31
C ALA A 25 -2.75 4.92 1.05
N VAL A 26 -2.38 5.89 0.21
CA VAL A 26 -3.04 6.16 -1.07
C VAL A 26 -2.15 5.70 -2.20
N GLY A 27 -2.63 4.77 -3.03
CA GLY A 27 -1.93 4.35 -4.25
C GLY A 27 -2.40 5.13 -5.48
N PRO A 28 -1.79 4.92 -6.67
CA PRO A 28 -2.21 5.55 -7.93
C PRO A 28 -3.68 5.25 -8.30
N CYS A 29 -4.26 4.19 -7.75
CA CYS A 29 -5.68 3.86 -7.87
C CYS A 29 -6.63 4.82 -7.12
N GLY A 30 -6.09 5.69 -6.26
CA GLY A 30 -6.83 6.66 -5.47
C GLY A 30 -7.46 6.11 -4.18
N HIS A 31 -7.48 4.81 -3.93
CA HIS A 31 -8.09 4.29 -2.69
C HIS A 31 -7.26 4.65 -1.44
N ASN A 32 -7.92 5.18 -0.41
CA ASN A 32 -7.35 5.65 0.86
C ASN A 32 -7.86 4.84 2.09
N LEU A 33 -8.27 3.60 1.85
CA LEU A 33 -9.01 2.76 2.79
C LEU A 33 -8.15 2.04 3.85
N VAL A 34 -6.83 2.06 3.71
CA VAL A 34 -5.90 1.29 4.55
C VAL A 34 -5.11 2.22 5.46
N CYS A 35 -5.16 1.99 6.77
CA CYS A 35 -4.35 2.74 7.71
C CYS A 35 -2.85 2.43 7.57
N VAL A 36 -2.00 3.35 8.01
CA VAL A 36 -0.53 3.20 7.92
C VAL A 36 0.00 1.90 8.54
N HIS A 37 -0.55 1.45 9.67
CA HIS A 37 -0.11 0.21 10.32
C HIS A 37 -0.45 -1.03 9.51
N CYS A 38 -1.66 -1.09 8.93
CA CYS A 38 -2.03 -2.18 8.03
C CYS A 38 -1.26 -2.11 6.71
N ALA A 39 -0.91 -0.91 6.23
CA ALA A 39 -0.03 -0.76 5.08
C ALA A 39 1.39 -1.31 5.37
N VAL A 40 1.94 -1.14 6.57
CA VAL A 40 3.21 -1.79 6.97
C VAL A 40 3.06 -3.32 6.89
N ARG A 41 2.01 -3.88 7.51
CA ARG A 41 1.74 -5.33 7.49
C ARG A 41 1.65 -5.88 6.07
N LEU A 42 0.83 -5.27 5.22
CA LEU A 42 0.60 -5.76 3.87
C LEU A 42 1.82 -5.55 2.96
N ARG A 43 2.42 -4.35 2.97
CA ARG A 43 3.43 -3.99 1.98
C ARG A 43 4.85 -4.39 2.37
N PHE A 44 5.20 -4.26 3.65
CA PHE A 44 6.54 -4.59 4.14
C PHE A 44 6.62 -6.05 4.60
N HIS A 45 5.72 -6.49 5.48
CA HIS A 45 5.80 -7.85 6.02
C HIS A 45 5.30 -8.91 5.04
N ASN A 46 4.19 -8.67 4.32
CA ASN A 46 3.65 -9.65 3.36
C ASN A 46 4.15 -9.44 1.92
N GLY A 47 4.80 -8.32 1.63
CA GLY A 47 5.24 -7.97 0.27
C GLY A 47 4.11 -7.69 -0.73
N ASP A 48 2.83 -7.66 -0.32
CA ASP A 48 1.72 -7.39 -1.24
C ASP A 48 1.60 -5.89 -1.50
N ARG A 49 1.99 -5.47 -2.71
CA ARG A 49 1.93 -4.09 -3.17
C ARG A 49 0.69 -3.77 -3.99
N ARG A 50 -0.35 -4.61 -3.96
CA ARG A 50 -1.64 -4.31 -4.60
C ARG A 50 -2.55 -3.51 -3.68
N CYS A 51 -3.46 -2.74 -4.26
CA CYS A 51 -4.57 -2.16 -3.51
C CYS A 51 -5.42 -3.30 -2.90
N CYS A 52 -5.81 -3.18 -1.63
CA CYS A 52 -6.66 -4.20 -0.99
C CYS A 52 -8.09 -4.19 -1.54
N TYR A 53 -8.54 -3.05 -2.08
CA TYR A 53 -9.90 -2.88 -2.59
C TYR A 53 -10.01 -3.27 -4.07
N CYS A 54 -9.32 -2.55 -4.96
CA CYS A 54 -9.42 -2.80 -6.40
C CYS A 54 -8.38 -3.76 -6.97
N ARG A 55 -7.47 -4.29 -6.15
CA ARG A 55 -6.40 -5.25 -6.52
C ARG A 55 -5.40 -4.77 -7.58
N ARG A 56 -5.51 -3.53 -8.09
CA ARG A 56 -4.55 -2.91 -9.00
C ARG A 56 -3.15 -2.87 -8.37
N PRO A 57 -2.07 -3.12 -9.13
CA PRO A 57 -0.70 -2.89 -8.67
C PRO A 57 -0.48 -1.44 -8.23
N CYS A 58 0.05 -1.27 -7.02
CA CYS A 58 0.39 0.03 -6.44
C CYS A 58 1.85 -0.01 -5.98
N PRO A 59 2.84 0.10 -6.89
CA PRO A 59 4.27 -0.08 -6.56
C PRO A 59 4.75 0.95 -5.53
N ALA A 60 4.20 2.16 -5.58
CA ALA A 60 4.39 3.21 -4.60
C ALA A 60 3.04 3.70 -4.03
N VAL A 61 3.04 4.11 -2.76
CA VAL A 61 1.90 4.76 -2.09
C VAL A 61 2.35 6.05 -1.42
N VAL A 62 1.43 6.97 -1.15
CA VAL A 62 1.67 8.15 -0.33
C VAL A 62 0.94 7.99 0.99
N ILE A 63 1.64 8.22 2.09
CA ILE A 63 1.04 8.26 3.43
C ILE A 63 0.61 9.68 3.74
N THR A 64 -0.70 9.87 3.88
CA THR A 64 -1.33 11.18 4.08
C THR A 64 -2.50 11.08 5.05
N LYS A 65 -3.06 12.23 5.43
CA LYS A 65 -4.33 12.30 6.16
C LYS A 65 -5.47 11.90 5.22
N PRO A 66 -6.45 11.10 5.69
CA PRO A 66 -7.62 10.76 4.88
C PRO A 66 -8.45 11.99 4.59
N THR A 67 -8.91 12.11 3.35
CA THR A 67 -10.04 12.96 2.99
C THR A 67 -11.34 12.17 3.19
N ASP A 68 -12.41 12.87 3.58
CA ASP A 68 -13.72 12.35 3.96
C ASP A 68 -14.64 12.06 2.75
N ASP A 69 -14.05 11.51 1.69
CA ASP A 69 -14.72 11.35 0.39
C ASP A 69 -15.49 10.03 0.28
N GLY A 70 -16.70 9.97 0.86
CA GLY A 70 -17.78 9.01 0.54
C GLY A 70 -17.45 7.50 0.63
N ASP A 71 -18.43 6.66 0.25
CA ASP A 71 -18.46 5.19 0.42
C ASP A 71 -17.34 4.39 -0.28
N GLY A 72 -16.40 5.05 -0.96
CA GLY A 72 -15.31 4.41 -1.70
C GLY A 72 -13.90 4.78 -1.22
N GLY A 73 -13.77 5.74 -0.30
CA GLY A 73 -12.49 6.24 0.20
C GLY A 73 -11.52 6.55 -0.95
N ARG A 74 -11.83 7.56 -1.76
CA ARG A 74 -10.97 8.01 -2.84
C ARG A 74 -10.23 9.28 -2.47
N GLN A 75 -8.98 9.38 -2.90
CA GLN A 75 -8.14 10.54 -2.71
C GLN A 75 -7.18 10.65 -3.89
N ALA A 76 -6.94 11.89 -4.34
CA ALA A 76 -6.01 12.13 -5.44
C ALA A 76 -4.61 11.62 -5.06
N TYR A 77 -4.00 10.88 -5.99
CA TYR A 77 -2.60 10.54 -5.91
C TYR A 77 -1.79 11.68 -6.53
N PRO A 78 -0.81 12.27 -5.82
CA PRO A 78 -0.05 13.39 -6.36
C PRO A 78 0.81 12.94 -7.54
N GLU A 79 0.90 13.77 -8.59
CA GLU A 79 1.78 13.54 -9.75
C GLU A 79 3.25 13.43 -9.34
N ALA A 80 3.64 14.25 -8.36
CA ALA A 80 4.96 14.23 -7.73
C ALA A 80 4.84 14.02 -6.22
N PRO A 81 4.90 12.76 -5.73
CA PRO A 81 4.91 12.46 -4.31
C PRO A 81 6.07 13.14 -3.58
N THR A 82 5.75 13.95 -2.56
CA THR A 82 6.75 14.60 -1.72
C THR A 82 6.98 13.84 -0.42
N GLY A 83 8.11 14.13 0.24
CA GLY A 83 8.46 13.52 1.53
C GLY A 83 9.55 12.44 1.41
N ARG A 84 9.81 11.76 2.54
CA ARG A 84 10.84 10.72 2.60
C ARG A 84 10.28 9.40 2.09
N TYR A 85 11.03 8.76 1.19
CA TYR A 85 10.68 7.46 0.65
C TYR A 85 11.18 6.33 1.54
N HIS A 86 10.30 5.39 1.87
CA HIS A 86 10.63 4.16 2.60
C HIS A 86 10.64 2.97 1.63
N SER A 87 11.83 2.54 1.20
CA SER A 87 12.02 1.54 0.14
C SER A 87 11.34 0.19 0.43
N GLY A 88 11.42 -0.30 1.66
CA GLY A 88 10.81 -1.58 2.05
C GLY A 88 9.28 -1.59 1.92
N MET A 89 8.63 -0.43 2.09
CA MET A 89 7.18 -0.31 1.93
C MET A 89 6.77 0.14 0.53
N GLY A 90 7.68 0.76 -0.22
CA GLY A 90 7.33 1.58 -1.37
C GLY A 90 6.33 2.67 -0.97
N ALA A 91 6.69 3.52 0.00
CA ALA A 91 5.80 4.54 0.55
C ALA A 91 6.50 5.89 0.75
N TYR A 92 5.86 6.98 0.33
CA TYR A 92 6.28 8.35 0.62
C TYR A 92 5.61 8.86 1.89
N ILE A 93 6.40 9.42 2.80
CA ILE A 93 5.93 9.91 4.10
C ILE A 93 6.46 11.32 4.34
N GLY A 94 5.56 12.30 4.30
CA GLY A 94 5.89 13.71 4.58
C GLY A 94 6.22 13.95 6.05
N ASP A 95 5.39 13.45 6.96
CA ASP A 95 5.57 13.71 8.40
C ASP A 95 6.80 13.01 8.98
N ARG A 96 7.61 13.76 9.72
CA ARG A 96 8.88 13.28 10.28
C ARG A 96 8.70 12.30 11.43
N LYS A 97 7.70 12.51 12.28
CA LYS A 97 7.44 11.63 13.43
C LYS A 97 6.87 10.30 12.93
N LEU A 98 5.93 10.36 11.99
CA LEU A 98 5.34 9.20 11.34
C LEU A 98 6.39 8.39 10.58
N TYR A 99 7.27 9.05 9.81
CA TYR A 99 8.35 8.35 9.11
C TYR A 99 9.24 7.58 10.08
N LYS A 100 9.64 8.18 11.21
CA LYS A 100 10.42 7.50 12.24
C LYS A 100 9.66 6.32 12.85
N ALA A 101 8.37 6.49 13.14
CA ALA A 101 7.51 5.42 13.68
C ALA A 101 7.38 4.25 12.70
N VAL A 102 7.11 4.54 11.43
CA VAL A 102 7.02 3.53 10.36
C VAL A 102 8.35 2.81 10.19
N LYS A 103 9.47 3.53 10.15
CA LYS A 103 10.80 2.90 10.06
C LYS A 103 11.07 1.95 11.23
N LYS A 104 10.66 2.32 12.46
CA LYS A 104 10.77 1.45 13.64
C LYS A 104 9.85 0.22 13.55
N ALA A 105 8.69 0.34 12.93
CA ALA A 105 7.77 -0.78 12.70
C ALA A 105 8.24 -1.72 11.58
N CYS A 106 8.97 -1.21 10.59
CA CYS A 106 9.51 -1.96 9.46
C CYS A 106 10.85 -2.64 9.80
N VAL A 107 10.88 -3.41 10.88
CA VAL A 107 12.02 -4.25 11.23
C VAL A 107 11.68 -5.68 10.86
N VAL A 108 12.52 -6.29 10.02
CA VAL A 108 12.45 -7.73 9.76
C VAL A 108 12.85 -8.42 11.06
N LYS A 109 11.89 -9.03 11.77
CA LYS A 109 12.25 -10.01 12.79
C LYS A 109 12.92 -11.16 12.04
N GLY A 110 14.17 -11.47 12.39
CA GLY A 110 15.00 -12.46 11.70
C GLY A 110 14.19 -13.72 11.36
N GLY A 111 14.22 -14.10 10.07
CA GLY A 111 13.55 -15.29 9.54
C GLY A 111 12.51 -15.07 8.44
N ALA A 112 12.22 -13.84 7.99
CA ALA A 112 11.31 -13.65 6.86
C ALA A 112 12.03 -14.00 5.54
N ARG A 113 11.54 -15.06 4.89
CA ARG A 113 11.93 -15.51 3.54
C ARG A 113 12.01 -14.30 2.60
N GLU A 114 13.18 -14.12 2.00
CA GLU A 114 13.38 -13.15 0.93
C GLU A 114 12.25 -13.31 -0.10
N PRO A 115 11.54 -12.23 -0.50
CA PRO A 115 10.59 -12.34 -1.59
C PRO A 115 11.37 -12.85 -2.78
N HIS A 116 10.97 -14.02 -3.28
CA HIS A 116 11.50 -14.60 -4.49
C HIS A 116 11.36 -13.53 -5.58
N PRO A 117 12.40 -13.29 -6.38
CA PRO A 117 12.25 -12.43 -7.55
C PRO A 117 11.03 -12.93 -8.34
N PRO A 118 10.20 -12.03 -8.87
CA PRO A 118 9.04 -12.46 -9.63
C PRO A 118 9.52 -13.36 -10.78
N ASP A 119 8.78 -14.44 -11.03
CA ASP A 119 9.19 -15.59 -11.87
C ASP A 119 9.69 -15.23 -13.29
N TRP A 120 9.43 -14.01 -13.76
CA TRP A 120 9.94 -13.49 -15.03
C TRP A 120 11.43 -13.10 -15.01
N LEU A 121 12.06 -12.92 -13.84
CA LEU A 121 13.48 -12.57 -13.73
C LEU A 121 14.39 -13.82 -13.65
N SER A 122 13.83 -15.01 -13.47
CA SER A 122 14.57 -16.27 -13.36
C SER A 122 14.63 -17.10 -14.66
N ARG A 123 14.49 -16.46 -15.83
CA ARG A 123 14.87 -17.11 -17.10
C ARG A 123 16.38 -17.08 -17.24
N ASP A 124 17.04 -18.08 -16.66
CA ASP A 124 18.44 -18.41 -16.93
C ASP A 124 18.67 -18.61 -18.44
N PRO A 125 19.81 -18.18 -19.02
CA PRO A 125 20.05 -18.10 -20.46
C PRO A 125 20.42 -19.44 -21.13
N VAL A 126 20.16 -20.59 -20.51
CA VAL A 126 20.82 -21.87 -20.88
C VAL A 126 19.95 -22.80 -21.73
N LEU A 127 18.72 -22.40 -22.09
CA LEU A 127 17.93 -23.13 -23.09
C LEU A 127 17.27 -22.13 -24.04
N GLY A 128 17.98 -21.86 -25.14
CA GLY A 128 17.53 -21.04 -26.26
C GLY A 128 16.25 -21.56 -26.90
N THR A 129 15.10 -21.24 -26.31
CA THR A 129 13.80 -21.34 -26.96
C THR A 129 13.16 -19.97 -26.97
N ILE A 130 13.27 -19.35 -28.14
CA ILE A 130 12.59 -18.14 -28.55
C ILE A 130 11.09 -18.49 -28.55
N TYR A 131 10.33 -18.10 -27.51
CA TYR A 131 8.89 -17.99 -27.69
C TYR A 131 8.65 -16.67 -28.41
N PHE A 132 8.72 -16.76 -29.73
CA PHE A 132 8.33 -15.71 -30.65
C PHE A 132 6.95 -15.19 -30.26
N CYS A 133 6.86 -13.88 -30.02
CA CYS A 133 5.62 -13.15 -30.22
C CYS A 133 5.17 -13.34 -31.67
N PHE A 134 4.09 -14.10 -31.91
CA PHE A 134 3.26 -14.19 -33.12
C PHE A 134 2.09 -15.12 -32.74
N PHE A 135 0.79 -14.83 -32.84
CA PHE A 135 0.00 -14.02 -33.75
C PHE A 135 -1.25 -13.47 -33.03
N ALA A 136 -1.58 -12.20 -33.27
CA ALA A 136 -2.84 -11.86 -33.89
C ALA A 136 -2.53 -11.61 -35.38
#